data_AF-A0A9P8VYZ4-F1
#
_entry.id   AF-A0A9P8VYZ4-F1
#
_cell.length_a   1.000
_cell.length_b   1.000
_cell.length_c   1.000
_cell.angle_alpha   90.00
_cell.angle_beta   90.00
_cell.angle_gamma   90.00
#
_symmetry.space_group_name_H-M   'P 1'
#
loop_
_entity.id
_entity.type
_entity.pdbx_description
1 polymer ?
#
loop_
_entity_poly.entity_id
_entity_poly.type
_entity_poly.pdbx_seq_one_letter_code
_entity_poly.pdbx_strand_id
1 'polypeptide(L)'
;MAETTVLQLASTYKKVSFDYTPQWGRGNPNTYVDNVTFPRVLTDKVYKYRIVKGSQDLGVRDSYAVASDGSQKVNFLEYNKGYGIADTTTIKIYIVDPDTNNQYLIAQWK
;
A
#
# COMPACT_ATOMS: atom_id res chain seq x y z
N MET A 1 15.01 -13.03 13.99
CA MET A 1 14.09 -11.87 14.12
C MET A 1 12.76 -12.08 13.39
N ALA A 2 12.75 -12.53 12.12
CA ALA A 2 11.50 -12.79 11.38
C ALA A 2 10.69 -14.00 11.91
N GLU A 3 11.36 -15.11 12.23
CA GLU A 3 10.69 -16.35 12.69
C GLU A 3 9.89 -16.15 13.99
N THR A 4 10.44 -15.42 14.95
CA THR A 4 9.76 -15.11 16.22
C THR A 4 8.48 -14.30 16.00
N THR A 5 8.47 -13.42 15.00
CA THR A 5 7.32 -12.56 14.68
C THR A 5 6.18 -13.36 14.05
N VAL A 6 6.49 -14.28 13.12
CA VAL A 6 5.47 -15.11 12.46
C VAL A 6 4.81 -16.07 13.44
N LEU A 7 5.58 -16.71 14.32
CA LEU A 7 5.04 -17.63 15.34
C LEU A 7 4.20 -16.90 16.39
N GLN A 8 4.60 -15.69 16.79
CA GLN A 8 3.81 -14.84 17.68
C GLN A 8 2.49 -14.40 17.04
N LEU A 9 2.51 -14.06 15.75
CA LEU A 9 1.31 -13.71 14.99
C LEU A 9 0.36 -14.92 14.90
N ALA A 10 0.89 -16.10 14.57
CA ALA A 10 0.12 -17.34 14.47
C ALA A 10 -0.47 -17.77 15.82
N SER A 11 0.28 -17.64 16.92
CA SER A 11 -0.23 -17.98 18.25
C SER A 11 -1.36 -17.06 18.72
N THR A 12 -1.29 -15.78 18.35
CA THR A 12 -2.27 -14.74 18.69
C THR A 12 -3.55 -14.87 17.87
N TYR A 13 -3.43 -14.87 16.53
CA TYR A 13 -4.58 -14.76 15.62
C TYR A 13 -5.07 -16.11 15.07
N LYS A 14 -4.34 -17.21 15.31
CA LYS A 14 -4.60 -18.59 14.84
C LYS A 14 -4.49 -18.79 13.33
N LYS A 15 -5.03 -17.87 12.53
CA LYS A 15 -4.97 -17.90 11.07
C LYS A 15 -4.84 -16.48 10.52
N VAL A 16 -3.91 -16.30 9.60
CA VAL A 16 -3.74 -15.06 8.84
C VAL A 16 -3.38 -15.41 7.40
N SER A 17 -3.84 -14.61 6.45
CA SER A 17 -3.45 -14.73 5.04
C SER A 17 -3.37 -13.33 4.44
N PHE A 18 -2.20 -12.97 3.92
CA PHE A 18 -1.97 -11.72 3.21
C PHE A 18 -0.95 -11.94 2.10
N ASP A 19 -0.99 -11.07 1.11
CA ASP A 19 0.00 -10.92 0.06
C ASP A 19 0.09 -9.42 -0.27
N TYR A 20 1.15 -8.80 0.25
CA TYR A 20 1.49 -7.40 0.01
C TYR A 20 2.61 -7.26 -1.05
N THR A 21 2.82 -8.26 -1.90
CA THR A 21 3.77 -8.15 -3.01
C THR A 21 3.33 -7.03 -3.96
N PRO A 22 4.08 -5.93 -4.09
CA PRO A 22 3.61 -4.76 -4.82
C PRO A 22 3.60 -5.01 -6.33
N GLN A 23 2.41 -4.93 -6.94
CA GLN A 23 2.23 -4.99 -8.39
C GLN A 23 2.07 -3.56 -8.94
N TRP A 24 3.13 -3.00 -9.51
CA TRP A 24 3.15 -1.61 -9.97
C TRP A 24 2.53 -1.45 -11.35
N GLY A 25 1.53 -0.58 -11.47
CA GLY A 25 0.87 -0.24 -12.72
C GLY A 25 1.47 1.02 -13.32
N ARG A 26 2.02 0.90 -14.54
CA ARG A 26 2.49 2.04 -15.33
C ARG A 26 1.34 2.74 -16.06
N GLY A 27 1.45 4.05 -16.19
CA GLY A 27 0.52 4.91 -16.90
C GLY A 27 0.85 5.13 -18.36
N ASN A 28 0.38 6.27 -18.90
CA ASN A 28 0.73 6.78 -20.22
C ASN A 28 1.29 8.21 -20.12
N PRO A 29 2.55 8.48 -20.51
CA PRO A 29 3.52 7.51 -21.02
C PRO A 29 3.97 6.50 -19.96
N ASN A 30 4.52 5.37 -20.40
CA ASN A 30 4.90 4.28 -19.50
C ASN A 30 6.04 4.65 -18.54
N THR A 31 6.63 5.84 -18.63
CA THR A 31 7.61 6.41 -17.68
C THR A 31 6.97 6.95 -16.40
N TYR A 32 5.65 6.87 -16.27
CA TYR A 32 4.92 7.18 -15.04
C TYR A 32 4.37 5.90 -14.41
N VAL A 33 4.38 5.86 -13.08
CA VAL A 33 3.72 4.86 -12.26
C VAL A 33 2.43 5.48 -11.74
N ASP A 34 1.30 4.87 -12.06
CA ASP A 34 -0.03 5.41 -11.78
C ASP A 34 -0.65 4.76 -10.54
N ASN A 35 -0.26 3.53 -10.22
CA ASN A 35 -0.84 2.78 -9.11
C ASN A 35 0.07 1.65 -8.62
N VAL A 36 -0.28 1.11 -7.46
CA VAL A 36 0.19 -0.20 -6.99
C VAL A 36 -1.03 -1.03 -6.57
N THR A 37 -1.00 -2.32 -6.87
CA THR A 37 -2.02 -3.28 -6.41
C THR A 37 -1.37 -4.32 -5.50
N PHE A 38 -2.02 -4.59 -4.36
CA PHE A 38 -1.65 -5.66 -3.44
C PHE A 38 -2.61 -6.84 -3.64
N PRO A 39 -2.14 -8.05 -3.96
CA PRO A 39 -3.02 -9.18 -4.30
C PRO A 39 -3.95 -9.64 -3.18
N ARG A 40 -3.53 -9.51 -1.91
CA ARG A 40 -4.38 -9.89 -0.77
C ARG A 40 -4.07 -9.03 0.45
N VAL A 41 -4.90 -8.04 0.72
CA VAL A 41 -4.75 -7.17 1.90
C VAL A 41 -5.42 -7.75 3.15
N LEU A 42 -5.09 -7.18 4.30
CA LEU A 42 -5.84 -7.42 5.53
C LEU A 42 -7.20 -6.71 5.45
N THR A 43 -8.23 -7.31 6.04
CA THR A 43 -9.64 -6.85 5.94
C THR A 43 -10.34 -6.75 7.30
N ASP A 44 -9.60 -6.95 8.39
CA ASP A 44 -10.10 -6.82 9.76
C ASP A 44 -10.42 -5.37 10.14
N LYS A 45 -9.84 -4.40 9.42
CA LYS A 45 -10.07 -2.96 9.61
C LYS A 45 -10.16 -2.23 8.29
N VAL A 46 -10.69 -1.00 8.35
CA VAL A 46 -10.70 -0.07 7.21
C VAL A 46 -9.38 0.68 7.14
N TYR A 47 -8.33 0.00 6.70
CA TYR A 47 -7.00 0.59 6.54
C TYR A 47 -6.99 1.71 5.49
N LYS A 48 -6.15 2.72 5.74
CA LYS A 48 -5.89 3.83 4.81
C LYS A 48 -4.47 3.74 4.25
N TYR A 49 -4.17 4.54 3.23
CA TYR A 49 -2.82 4.63 2.68
C TYR A 49 -2.28 6.05 2.70
N ARG A 50 -0.98 6.17 2.99
CA ARG A 50 -0.19 7.39 2.81
C ARG A 50 0.83 7.18 1.71
N ILE A 51 1.01 8.20 0.86
CA ILE A 51 1.98 8.16 -0.23
C ILE A 51 3.02 9.26 -0.05
N VAL A 52 4.29 8.90 -0.15
CA VAL A 52 5.41 9.85 -0.20
C VAL A 52 6.11 9.73 -1.54
N LYS A 53 6.20 10.84 -2.27
CA LYS A 53 6.87 11.00 -3.57
C LYS A 53 8.20 11.75 -3.36
N GLY A 54 9.32 11.05 -3.43
CA GLY A 54 10.64 11.61 -3.07
C GLY A 54 10.64 12.06 -1.61
N SER A 55 10.77 13.38 -1.39
CA SER A 55 10.63 14.03 -0.07
C SER A 55 9.24 14.62 0.18
N GLN A 56 8.37 14.63 -0.83
CA GLN A 56 7.04 15.23 -0.74
C GLN A 56 6.02 14.22 -0.19
N ASP A 57 5.40 14.54 0.93
CA ASP A 57 4.23 13.81 1.44
C ASP A 57 2.98 14.23 0.67
N LEU A 58 2.28 13.26 0.07
CA LEU A 58 1.01 13.48 -0.64
C LEU A 58 -0.20 13.27 0.28
N GLY A 59 0.03 12.91 1.55
CA GLY A 59 -1.00 12.75 2.55
C GLY A 59 -1.63 11.37 2.59
N VAL A 60 -2.65 11.25 3.45
CA VAL A 60 -3.43 10.04 3.68
C VAL A 60 -4.76 10.15 2.93
N ARG A 61 -5.22 9.08 2.29
CA ARG A 61 -6.60 8.99 1.79
C ARG A 61 -7.25 7.67 2.17
N ASP A 62 -8.57 7.68 2.15
CA ASP A 62 -9.36 6.46 2.28
C ASP A 62 -9.04 5.51 1.11
N SER A 63 -9.00 4.22 1.41
CA SER A 63 -8.71 3.18 0.42
C SER A 63 -9.96 2.84 -0.39
N TYR A 64 -9.79 2.36 -1.61
CA TYR A 64 -10.88 1.73 -2.34
C TYR A 64 -11.38 0.48 -1.62
N ALA A 65 -12.59 0.02 -1.96
CA ALA A 65 -13.07 -1.28 -1.51
C ALA A 65 -12.11 -2.39 -1.94
N VAL A 66 -11.94 -3.38 -1.06
CA VAL A 66 -11.20 -4.60 -1.38
C VAL A 66 -12.01 -5.41 -2.40
N ALA A 67 -11.36 -5.83 -3.47
CA ALA A 67 -12.00 -6.60 -4.52
C ALA A 67 -12.34 -8.03 -4.03
N SER A 68 -13.20 -8.74 -4.77
CA SER A 68 -13.67 -10.08 -4.39
C SER A 68 -12.55 -11.13 -4.32
N ASP A 69 -11.42 -10.89 -4.97
CA ASP A 69 -10.22 -11.74 -4.92
C ASP A 69 -9.29 -11.42 -3.73
N GLY A 70 -9.63 -10.40 -2.93
CA GLY A 70 -8.85 -9.90 -1.81
C GLY A 70 -7.88 -8.78 -2.18
N SER A 71 -7.78 -8.42 -3.46
CA SER A 71 -6.83 -7.41 -3.91
C SER A 71 -7.30 -5.99 -3.58
N GLN A 72 -6.34 -5.09 -3.42
CA GLN A 72 -6.63 -3.67 -3.23
C GLN A 72 -5.64 -2.83 -4.00
N LYS A 73 -6.18 -1.89 -4.80
CA LYS A 73 -5.40 -0.95 -5.60
C LYS A 73 -5.30 0.39 -4.89
N VAL A 74 -4.10 0.98 -4.92
CA VAL A 74 -3.83 2.36 -4.51
C VAL A 74 -3.54 3.18 -5.76
N ASN A 75 -4.43 4.12 -6.09
CA ASN A 75 -4.33 4.95 -7.30
C ASN A 75 -3.65 6.29 -7.00
N PHE A 76 -2.45 6.50 -7.53
CA PHE A 76 -1.62 7.67 -7.23
C PHE A 76 -2.17 8.96 -7.82
N LEU A 77 -2.99 8.88 -8.86
CA LEU A 77 -3.63 10.04 -9.48
C LEU A 77 -4.50 10.79 -8.47
N GLU A 78 -5.14 10.09 -7.52
CA GLU A 78 -5.94 10.73 -6.48
C GLU A 78 -5.08 11.53 -5.49
N TYR A 79 -3.85 11.08 -5.26
CA TYR A 79 -2.90 11.73 -4.35
C TYR A 79 -2.12 12.86 -5.04
N ASN A 80 -1.86 12.72 -6.34
CA ASN A 80 -0.96 13.58 -7.10
C ASN A 80 -1.71 14.39 -8.18
N LYS A 81 -2.87 14.96 -7.81
CA LYS A 81 -3.62 15.94 -8.62
C LYS A 81 -3.99 15.45 -10.04
N GLY A 82 -4.33 14.18 -10.18
CA GLY A 82 -4.72 13.55 -11.45
C GLY A 82 -3.55 12.99 -12.27
N TYR A 83 -2.32 13.05 -11.77
CA TYR A 83 -1.13 12.59 -12.49
C TYR A 83 -0.46 11.37 -11.83
N GLY A 84 0.10 10.48 -12.63
CA GLY A 84 1.06 9.48 -12.15
C GLY A 84 2.33 10.11 -11.57
N ILE A 85 3.19 9.26 -11.02
CA ILE A 85 4.49 9.65 -10.48
C ILE A 85 5.59 9.16 -11.43
N ALA A 86 6.50 10.04 -11.85
CA ALA A 86 7.61 9.64 -12.71
C ALA A 86 8.42 8.50 -12.07
N ASP A 87 8.76 7.47 -12.85
CA ASP A 87 9.45 6.27 -12.37
C ASP A 87 10.89 6.50 -11.90
N THR A 88 11.46 7.67 -12.23
CA THR A 88 12.72 8.18 -11.70
C THR A 88 12.61 8.68 -10.26
N THR A 89 11.39 8.80 -9.72
CA THR A 89 11.13 9.28 -8.36
C THR A 89 10.87 8.12 -7.42
N THR A 90 11.49 8.14 -6.24
CA THR A 90 11.18 7.17 -5.18
C THR A 90 9.73 7.32 -4.72
N ILE A 91 8.98 6.22 -4.65
CA ILE A 91 7.61 6.20 -4.15
C ILE A 91 7.58 5.31 -2.91
N LYS A 92 7.05 5.81 -1.79
CA LYS A 92 6.84 5.03 -0.57
C LYS A 92 5.36 4.97 -0.26
N ILE A 93 4.85 3.77 0.00
CA ILE A 93 3.46 3.53 0.37
C ILE A 93 3.44 2.99 1.80
N TYR A 94 2.73 3.69 2.67
CA TYR A 94 2.50 3.27 4.04
C TYR A 94 1.05 2.87 4.22
N ILE A 95 0.81 1.74 4.88
CA ILE A 95 -0.50 1.41 5.43
C ILE A 95 -0.67 2.18 6.74
N VAL A 96 -1.86 2.74 6.98
CA VAL A 96 -2.21 3.50 8.17
C VAL A 96 -3.28 2.73 8.94
N ASP A 97 -2.96 2.35 10.18
CA ASP A 97 -3.91 1.71 11.09
C ASP A 97 -4.93 2.76 11.58
N PRO A 98 -6.24 2.53 11.36
CA PRO A 98 -7.26 3.53 11.64
C PRO A 98 -7.52 3.77 13.14
N ASP A 99 -7.14 2.82 14.01
CA ASP A 99 -7.38 2.93 15.45
C ASP A 99 -6.26 3.71 16.15
N THR A 100 -5.04 3.62 15.63
CA THR A 100 -3.82 4.15 16.28
C THR A 100 -3.13 5.26 15.50
N ASN A 101 -3.46 5.46 14.22
CA ASN A 101 -2.71 6.30 13.27
C ASN A 101 -1.24 5.88 13.07
N ASN A 102 -0.85 4.69 13.54
CA ASN A 102 0.46 4.12 13.25
C ASN A 102 0.60 3.84 11.75
N GLN A 103 1.81 3.99 11.23
CA GLN A 103 2.11 3.86 9.81
C GLN A 103 3.23 2.88 9.58
N TYR A 104 3.04 1.95 8.66
CA TYR A 104 4.02 0.92 8.34
C TYR A 104 4.32 0.94 6.83
N LEU A 105 5.60 0.99 6.46
CA LEU A 105 6.01 0.95 5.05
C LEU A 105 5.71 -0.44 4.48
N ILE A 106 4.88 -0.50 3.43
CA ILE A 106 4.47 -1.77 2.80
C ILE A 106 4.96 -1.92 1.36
N ALA A 107 5.30 -0.81 0.68
CA ALA A 107 5.87 -0.86 -0.65
C ALA A 107 6.80 0.33 -0.90
N GLN A 108 7.81 0.11 -1.74
CA GLN A 108 8.72 1.15 -2.18
C GLN A 108 9.13 0.92 -3.65
N TRP A 109 8.92 1.92 -4.49
CA TRP A 109 9.50 2.01 -5.83
C TRP A 109 10.81 2.79 -5.76
N LYS A 110 11.84 2.30 -6.45
CA LYS A 110 13.18 2.90 -6.49
C LYS A 110 13.74 2.84 -7.90
#